data_AF-A0A1F7LEJ4-F1
#
_entry.id   AF-A0A1F7LEJ4-F1
#
_cell.length_a   1.000
_cell.length_b   1.000
_cell.length_c   1.000
_cell.angle_alpha   90.00
_cell.angle_beta   90.00
_cell.angle_gamma   90.00
#
_symmetry.space_group_name_H-M   'P 1'
#
loop_
_entity.id
_entity.type
_entity.pdbx_description
1 polymer ?
#
loop_
_entity_poly.entity_id
_entity_poly.type
_entity_poly.pdbx_seq_one_letter_code
_entity_poly.pdbx_strand_id
1 'polypeptide(L)' 'MTRVIVEPDESFESALKRFKKQCEKAGLLSEFKKRQHYEKPSVRRKRKALAARKKAKRRERVSD' A
#
# COMPACT_ATOMS: atom_id res chain seq x y z
N MET A 1 -5.14 6.87 -9.24
CA MET A 1 -4.40 6.72 -10.52
C MET A 1 -2.97 7.16 -10.28
N THR A 2 -2.00 6.26 -10.43
CA THR A 2 -0.56 6.55 -10.28
C THR A 2 0.03 6.84 -11.66
N ARG A 3 0.55 8.06 -11.87
CA ARG A 3 1.25 8.45 -13.10
C ARG A 3 2.71 8.74 -12.78
N VAL A 4 3.62 8.20 -13.59
CA VAL A 4 5.05 8.52 -13.56
C VAL A 4 5.41 9.09 -14.91
N ILE A 5 5.99 10.28 -14.91
CA ILE A 5 6.55 10.91 -16.11
C ILE A 5 8.03 10.50 -16.15
N VAL A 6 8.46 9.99 -17.29
CA VAL A 6 9.85 9.58 -17.53
C VAL A 6 10.58 10.78 -18.09
N GLU A 7 11.70 11.13 -17.47
CA GLU A 7 12.56 12.21 -17.94
C GLU A 7 13.46 11.70 -19.09
N PRO A 8 13.91 12.56 -20.02
CA PRO A 8 14.68 12.15 -21.19
C PRO A 8 16.00 11.44 -20.86
N ASP A 9 16.62 11.80 -19.74
CA ASP A 9 17.91 11.27 -19.29
C ASP A 9 17.77 10.13 -18.25
N GLU A 10 16.55 9.63 -18.01
CA GLU A 10 16.32 8.57 -17.03
C GLU A 10 16.42 7.17 -17.65
N SER A 11 17.16 6.28 -16.98
CA SER A 11 17.14 4.86 -17.31
C SER A 11 15.76 4.24 -17.03
N PHE A 12 15.31 3.37 -17.94
CA PHE A 12 14.04 2.63 -17.84
C PHE A 12 13.86 1.93 -16.48
N GLU A 13 14.91 1.34 -15.93
CA GLU A 13 14.83 0.65 -14.64
C GLU A 13 14.52 1.60 -13.48
N SER A 14 15.05 2.82 -13.51
CA SER A 14 14.76 3.86 -12.51
C SER A 14 13.29 4.27 -12.59
N ALA A 15 12.78 4.53 -13.79
CA ALA A 15 11.38 4.87 -14.02
C ALA A 15 10.44 3.76 -13.51
N LEU A 16 10.78 2.50 -13.81
CA LEU A 16 10.02 1.33 -13.36
C LEU A 16 10.03 1.21 -11.83
N LYS A 17 11.17 1.45 -11.19
CA LYS A 17 11.29 1.42 -9.72
C LYS A 17 10.45 2.52 -9.08
N ARG A 18 10.45 3.74 -9.62
CA ARG A 18 9.58 4.84 -9.16
C ARG A 18 8.10 4.48 -9.31
N PHE A 19 7.73 3.87 -10.43
CA PHE A 19 6.36 3.40 -10.67
C PHE A 19 5.93 2.33 -9.67
N LYS A 20 6.74 1.29 -9.45
CA LYS A 20 6.46 0.26 -8.44
C LYS A 20 6.28 0.86 -7.05
N LYS A 21 7.16 1.78 -6.64
CA LYS A 21 7.06 2.49 -5.36
C LYS A 21 5.80 3.36 -5.26
N GLN A 22 5.38 4.01 -6.35
CA GLN A 22 4.12 4.75 -6.39
C GLN A 22 2.89 3.83 -6.24
N CYS A 23 2.88 2.68 -6.93
CA CYS A 23 1.83 1.67 -6.81
C CYS A 23 1.73 1.08 -5.40
N GLU A 24 2.86 0.84 -4.75
CA GLU A 24 2.94 0.41 -3.35
C GLU A 24 2.41 1.49 -2.40
N LYS A 25 2.82 2.75 -2.60
CA LYS A 25 2.36 3.89 -1.79
C LYS A 25 0.86 4.12 -1.94
N ALA A 26 0.33 3.97 -3.16
CA ALA A 26 -1.10 4.03 -3.43
C ALA A 26 -1.88 2.84 -2.85
N GLY A 27 -1.19 1.77 -2.44
CA GLY A 27 -1.83 0.60 -1.86
C GLY A 27 -2.68 -0.21 -2.83
N LEU A 28 -2.49 -0.02 -4.15
CA LEU A 28 -3.27 -0.64 -5.23
C LEU A 28 -3.40 -2.16 -5.07
N LEU A 29 -2.28 -2.86 -4.82
CA LEU A 29 -2.26 -4.30 -4.63
C LEU A 29 -3.03 -4.74 -3.37
N SER A 30 -2.97 -3.93 -2.30
CA SER A 30 -3.71 -4.20 -1.07
C SER A 30 -5.21 -4.00 -1.24
N GLU A 31 -5.60 -3.03 -2.07
CA GLU A 31 -7.00 -2.75 -2.38
C GLU A 31 -7.58 -3.82 -3.30
N PHE A 32 -6.84 -4.22 -4.33
CA PHE A 32 -7.19 -5.33 -5.21
C PHE A 32 -7.51 -6.59 -4.39
N LYS A 33 -6.60 -7.01 -3.49
CA LYS A 33 -6.82 -8.18 -2.62
C LYS A 33 -8.05 -8.05 -1.72
N LYS A 34 -8.36 -6.85 -1.23
CA LYS A 34 -9.56 -6.61 -0.39
C LYS A 34 -10.86 -6.68 -1.17
N ARG A 35 -10.82 -6.39 -2.48
CA ARG A 35 -11.99 -6.35 -3.37
C ARG A 35 -12.21 -7.66 -4.16
N GLN A 36 -11.24 -8.59 -4.14
CA GLN A 36 -11.35 -9.88 -4.85
C GLN A 36 -12.57 -10.70 -4.45
N HIS A 37 -13.02 -10.62 -3.19
CA HIS A 37 -14.19 -11.33 -2.70
C HIS A 37 -15.00 -10.43 -1.78
N TYR A 38 -16.31 -10.67 -1.70
CA TYR A 38 -17.15 -9.99 -0.73
C TYR A 38 -16.75 -10.39 0.69
N GLU A 39 -16.48 -9.39 1.52
CA GLU A 39 -16.23 -9.57 2.94
C GLU A 39 -17.34 -8.86 3.71
N LYS A 40 -18.05 -9.61 4.58
CA LYS A 40 -19.14 -9.05 5.39
C LYS A 40 -18.66 -7.79 6.16
N PRO A 41 -19.51 -6.78 6.35
CA PRO A 41 -19.13 -5.53 7.03
C PRO A 41 -18.52 -5.73 8.43
N SER A 42 -18.95 -6.74 9.17
CA SER A 42 -18.41 -7.10 10.49
C SER A 42 -16.95 -7.56 10.40
N VAL A 43 -16.63 -8.42 9.44
CA VAL A 43 -15.28 -8.96 9.23
C VAL A 43 -14.34 -7.84 8.73
N ARG A 44 -14.81 -6.98 7.82
CA ARG A 44 -14.09 -5.78 7.38
C ARG A 44 -13.73 -4.86 8.55
N ARG A 45 -14.68 -4.59 9.46
CA ARG A 45 -14.46 -3.79 10.68
C ARG A 45 -13.43 -4.43 11.60
N LYS A 46 -13.54 -5.75 11.85
CA LYS A 46 -12.59 -6.51 12.67
C LYS A 46 -11.17 -6.47 12.08
N ARG A 47 -11.03 -6.70 10.77
CA ARG A 47 -9.76 -6.65 10.05
C ARG A 47 -9.11 -5.25 10.12
N LYS A 48 -9.91 -4.18 9.96
CA LYS A 48 -9.44 -2.78 10.10
C LYS A 48 -8.91 -2.49 11.49
N ALA A 49 -9.62 -2.90 12.54
CA ALA A 49 -9.20 -2.69 13.94
C ALA A 49 -7.88 -3.43 14.27
N LEU A 50 -7.75 -4.68 13.82
CA LEU A 50 -6.52 -5.46 14.00
C LEU A 50 -5.33 -4.84 13.28
N ALA A 51 -5.52 -4.35 12.04
CA ALA A 51 -4.48 -3.66 11.29
C ALA A 51 -4.03 -2.37 11.99
N ALA A 52 -4.95 -1.58 12.54
CA ALA A 52 -4.64 -0.37 13.29
C ALA A 52 -3.83 -0.68 14.55
N ARG A 53 -4.23 -1.68 15.35
CA ARG A 53 -3.49 -2.13 16.54
C ARG A 53 -2.07 -2.59 16.21
N LYS A 54 -1.91 -3.40 15.14
CA LYS A 54 -0.58 -3.82 14.68
C LYS A 54 0.30 -2.63 14.26
N LYS A 55 -0.27 -1.62 13.60
CA LYS A 55 0.45 -0.41 13.19
C LYS A 55 0.89 0.43 14.39
N ALA A 56 0.04 0.58 15.40
CA ALA A 56 0.36 1.28 16.65
C ALA A 56 1.53 0.59 17.39
N LYS A 57 1.43 -0.72 17.62
CA LYS A 57 2.50 -1.51 18.26
C LYS A 57 3.83 -1.45 17.51
N ARG A 58 3.80 -1.37 16.17
CA ARG A 58 5.03 -1.19 15.37
C ARG A 58 5.65 0.19 15.58
N ARG A 59 4.83 1.22 15.79
CA ARG A 59 5.31 2.59 16.03
C ARG A 59 5.97 2.71 17.41
N GLU A 60 5.35 2.12 18.43
CA GLU A 60 5.89 2.06 19.80
C GLU A 60 7.28 1.43 19.83
N ARG A 61 7.48 0.30 19.13
CA ARG A 61 8.79 -0.38 19.02
C ARG A 61 9.88 0.41 18.30
N VAL A 62 9.53 1.44 17.54
CA VAL A 62 10.50 2.28 16.82
C VAL A 62 10.84 3.55 17.60
N SER A 63 10.07 3.85 18.66
CA SER A 63 10.29 4.98 19.55
C SER A 63 11.09 4.63 20.82
N ASP A 64 11.32 3.35 21.09
CA ASP A 64 12.34 2.84 22.02
C ASP A 64 13.66 2.63 21.27
#